data_AF-A0A0Q4USK0-F1
#
_entry.id   AF-A0A0Q4USK0-F1
#
_cell.length_a   1.000
_cell.length_b   1.000
_cell.length_c   1.000
_cell.angle_alpha   90.00
_cell.angle_beta   90.00
_cell.angle_gamma   90.00
#
_symmetry.space_group_name_H-M   'P 1'
#
loop_
_entity.id
_entity.type
_entity.pdbx_description
1 polymer ?
#
loop_
_entity_poly.entity_id
_entity_poly.type
_entity_poly.pdbx_seq_one_letter_code
_entity_poly.pdbx_strand_id
1 'polypeptide(L)' 'MALTLTDKHGIKAEICRKFGSLAAFERAHNFPEKSVSDVLRGSSSARIERAILATINPPVRSATEKSGNASATTDCGAAQ' A
#
# COMPACT_ATOMS: atom_id res chain seq x y z
N MET A 1 -25.20 0.76 8.17
CA MET A 1 -24.33 1.22 9.27
C MET A 1 -22.96 1.55 8.69
N ALA A 2 -22.68 2.82 8.43
CA ALA A 2 -21.38 3.26 7.92
C ALA A 2 -20.40 3.28 9.11
N LEU A 3 -19.45 2.34 9.13
CA LEU A 3 -18.35 2.37 10.07
C LEU A 3 -17.49 3.58 9.70
N THR A 4 -17.52 4.62 10.54
CA THR A 4 -16.64 5.77 10.42
C THR A 4 -15.21 5.29 10.64
N LEU A 5 -14.52 5.08 9.52
CA LEU A 5 -13.15 4.61 9.43
C LEU A 5 -12.15 5.73 9.76
N THR A 6 -12.40 6.45 10.85
CA THR A 6 -11.54 7.53 11.36
C THR A 6 -10.74 7.12 12.59
N ASP A 7 -11.05 5.95 13.17
CA ASP A 7 -10.37 5.46 14.36
C ASP A 7 -9.23 4.47 13.99
N LYS A 8 -8.07 4.62 14.64
CA LYS A 8 -6.88 3.75 14.49
C LYS A 8 -7.21 2.26 14.64
N HIS A 9 -8.23 1.95 15.45
CA HIS A 9 -8.75 0.60 15.63
C HIS A 9 -9.45 0.06 14.37
N GLY A 10 -10.22 0.89 13.67
CA GLY A 10 -10.91 0.51 12.43
C GLY A 10 -9.94 0.23 11.30
N ILE A 11 -8.93 1.09 11.13
CA ILE A 11 -7.86 0.88 10.15
C ILE A 11 -7.12 -0.44 10.40
N LYS A 12 -6.73 -0.68 11.66
CA LYS A 12 -6.04 -1.92 12.04
C LYS A 12 -6.90 -3.16 11.78
N ALA A 13 -8.19 -3.10 12.10
CA ALA A 13 -9.12 -4.21 11.87
C ALA A 13 -9.25 -4.54 10.37
N GLU A 14 -9.32 -3.53 9.51
CA GLU A 14 -9.44 -3.73 8.06
C GLU A 14 -8.16 -4.33 7.45
N ILE A 15 -6.99 -3.83 7.88
CA ILE A 15 -5.70 -4.40 7.44
C ILE A 15 -5.58 -5.86 7.87
N CYS A 16 -5.91 -6.17 9.13
CA CYS A 16 -5.91 -7.54 9.63
C CYS A 16 -6.93 -8.43 8.88
N ARG A 17 -8.10 -7.91 8.48
CA ARG A 17 -9.07 -8.67 7.70
C ARG A 17 -8.52 -9.07 6.32
N LYS A 18 -7.77 -8.19 5.67
CA LYS A 18 -7.25 -8.42 4.30
C LYS A 18 -5.94 -9.22 4.27
N PHE A 19 -5.02 -8.92 5.19
CA PHE A 19 -3.67 -9.50 5.19
C PHE A 19 -3.44 -10.51 6.33
N GLY A 20 -4.42 -10.69 7.21
CA GLY A 20 -4.32 -11.53 8.41
C GLY A 20 -3.64 -10.83 9.59
N SER A 21 -2.63 -10.00 9.34
CA SER A 21 -1.93 -9.23 10.38
C SER A 21 -1.27 -7.96 9.85
N LEU A 22 -0.95 -7.02 10.75
CA LEU A 22 -0.15 -5.84 10.41
C LEU A 22 1.25 -6.22 9.89
N ALA A 23 1.89 -7.23 10.47
CA ALA A 23 3.20 -7.71 10.03
C ALA A 23 3.15 -8.32 8.63
N ALA A 24 2.07 -9.03 8.28
CA ALA A 24 1.88 -9.55 6.93
C ALA A 24 1.69 -8.43 5.90
N PHE A 25 0.98 -7.36 6.28
CA PHE A 25 0.87 -6.16 5.46
C PHE A 25 2.23 -5.46 5.28
N GLU A 26 3.01 -5.30 6.35
CA GLU A 26 4.37 -4.74 6.29
C GLU A 26 5.27 -5.56 5.35
N ARG A 27 5.22 -6.90 5.44
CA ARG A 27 5.97 -7.80 4.53
C ARG A 27 5.50 -7.69 3.08
N ALA A 28 4.19 -7.64 2.83
CA ALA A 28 3.64 -7.53 1.49
C ALA A 28 4.08 -6.22 0.78
N HIS A 29 4.24 -5.14 1.55
CA HIS A 29 4.63 -3.83 1.04
C HIS A 29 6.12 -3.49 1.23
N ASN A 30 6.94 -4.42 1.75
CA ASN A 30 8.35 -4.22 2.10
C ASN A 30 8.56 -3.00 3.01
N PHE A 31 7.72 -2.85 4.03
CA PHE A 31 7.87 -1.83 5.06
C PHE A 31 8.69 -2.34 6.25
N PRO A 32 9.37 -1.45 6.98
CA PRO A 32 10.05 -1.83 8.21
C PRO A 32 9.05 -2.31 9.26
N GLU A 33 9.49 -3.20 10.15
CA GLU A 33 8.64 -3.69 11.23
C GLU A 33 8.15 -2.55 12.13
N LYS A 34 6.88 -2.62 12.56
CA LYS A 34 6.20 -1.64 13.42
C LYS A 34 5.97 -0.27 12.77
N SER A 35 6.38 -0.05 11.53
CA SER A 35 6.20 1.25 10.86
C SER A 35 4.74 1.62 10.70
N VAL A 36 3.88 0.64 10.47
CA VAL A 36 2.42 0.87 10.35
C VAL A 36 1.83 1.23 11.71
N SER A 37 2.34 0.61 12.78
CA SER A 37 1.91 0.94 14.15
C SER A 37 2.35 2.35 14.57
N ASP A 38 3.51 2.79 14.09
CA ASP A 38 4.05 4.14 14.32
C ASP A 38 3.20 5.21 13.61
N VAL A 39 2.82 4.95 12.35
CA VAL A 39 1.92 5.83 11.58
C VAL A 39 0.55 5.92 12.23
N LEU A 40 -0.01 4.80 12.69
CA LEU A 40 -1.28 4.79 13.44
C LEU A 40 -1.18 5.50 14.80
N ARG A 41 0.03 5.75 15.31
CA ARG A 41 0.30 6.53 16.54
C ARG A 41 0.57 8.01 16.27
N GLY A 42 0.65 8.45 15.00
CA GLY A 42 0.85 9.84 14.61
C GLY A 42 2.19 10.14 13.92
N SER A 43 2.93 9.11 13.50
CA SER A 43 4.15 9.30 12.73
C SER A 43 3.86 9.74 11.30
N SER A 44 4.60 10.72 10.80
CA SER A 44 4.43 11.30 9.47
C SER A 44 5.20 10.50 8.41
N SER A 45 4.57 9.44 7.91
CA SER A 45 5.11 8.67 6.78
C SER A 45 4.09 8.57 5.65
N ALA A 46 4.17 9.55 4.73
CA ALA A 46 3.28 9.66 3.59
C ALA A 46 3.25 8.39 2.71
N ARG A 47 4.35 7.64 2.64
CA ARG A 47 4.42 6.38 1.87
C ARG A 47 3.52 5.30 2.47
N ILE A 48 3.55 5.16 3.79
CA ILE A 48 2.79 4.14 4.52
C ILE A 48 1.32 4.56 4.59
N GLU A 49 1.05 5.83 4.87
CA GLU A 49 -0.32 6.39 4.85
C GLU A 49 -1.01 6.13 3.50
N ARG A 50 -0.32 6.39 2.39
CA ARG A 50 -0.86 6.10 1.05
C ARG A 50 -1.17 4.62 0.84
N ALA A 51 -0.30 3.72 1.31
CA ALA A 51 -0.52 2.28 1.18
C ALA A 51 -1.71 1.80 2.04
N ILE A 52 -1.84 2.33 3.26
CA ILE A 52 -2.98 2.08 4.15
C ILE A 52 -4.27 2.58 3.48
N LEU A 53 -4.28 3.82 2.98
CA LEU A 53 -5.44 4.42 2.31
C LEU A 53 -5.85 3.62 1.06
N ALA A 54 -4.90 3.21 0.23
CA ALA A 54 -5.16 2.38 -0.95
C ALA A 54 -5.71 1.00 -0.60
N THR A 55 -5.38 0.48 0.59
CA THR A 55 -5.87 -0.81 1.07
C THR A 55 -7.30 -0.75 1.55
N ILE A 56 -7.65 0.32 2.27
CA ILE A 56 -8.95 0.44 2.92
C ILE A 56 -9.98 1.08 1.99
N ASN A 57 -9.58 2.12 1.28
CA ASN A 57 -10.35 2.73 0.22
C ASN A 57 -9.68 2.33 -1.10
N PRO A 58 -9.87 1.09 -1.58
CA PRO A 58 -9.46 0.79 -2.93
C PRO A 58 -10.19 1.82 -3.80
N PRO A 59 -9.49 2.60 -4.62
CA PRO A 59 -10.17 3.43 -5.60
C PRO A 59 -11.12 2.48 -6.31
N VAL A 60 -12.41 2.82 -6.33
CA VAL A 60 -13.40 2.11 -7.13
C VAL A 60 -12.97 2.33 -8.58
N ARG A 61 -11.97 1.55 -9.01
CA ARG A 61 -11.54 1.44 -10.38
C ARG A 61 -12.62 0.60 -11.05
N SER A 62 -13.73 1.25 -11.32
CA SER A 62 -14.44 0.99 -12.56
C SER A 62 -13.39 1.07 -13.66
N ALA A 63 -13.29 0.00 -14.44
CA ALA A 63 -12.42 -0.20 -15.60
C ALA A 63 -10.95 -0.58 -15.29
N THR A 64 -10.65 -1.85 -15.61
CA THR A 64 -9.56 -2.28 -16.50
C THR A 64 -8.38 -1.33 -16.59
N GLU A 65 -7.17 -1.74 -16.19
CA GLU A 65 -5.94 -1.61 -16.99
C GLU A 65 -4.90 -2.61 -16.44
N LYS A 66 -4.81 -3.72 -17.14
CA LYS A 66 -3.71 -4.68 -17.10
C LYS A 66 -2.58 -4.06 -17.92
N SER A 67 -1.50 -3.64 -17.28
CA SER A 67 -0.21 -3.41 -17.95
C SER A 67 0.87 -3.54 -16.87
N GLY A 68 1.65 -4.62 -16.78
CA GLY A 68 2.15 -5.43 -17.86
C GLY A 68 3.43 -4.79 -18.39
N ASN A 69 4.55 -5.38 -17.98
CA ASN A 69 5.75 -5.54 -18.78
C ASN A 69 6.73 -4.37 -18.93
N ALA A 70 7.98 -4.72 -18.63
CA ALA A 70 9.21 -4.00 -18.85
C ALA A 70 9.37 -3.48 -20.29
N SER A 71 10.07 -2.36 -20.41
CA SER A 71 11.00 -2.17 -21.52
C SER A 71 12.24 -1.45 -20.98
N ALA A 72 13.15 -2.26 -20.44
CA ALA A 72 14.55 -2.01 -20.64
C ALA A 72 14.84 -2.36 -22.11
N THR A 73 15.08 -1.36 -22.94
CA THR A 73 15.88 -1.55 -24.15
C THR A 73 17.03 -0.58 -24.07
N THR A 74 18.21 -1.16 -23.88
CA THR A 74 19.51 -0.53 -24.04
C THR A 74 19.65 -0.13 -25.50
N ASP A 75 19.85 1.15 -25.77
CA ASP A 75 20.43 1.59 -27.05
C ASP A 75 21.87 2.03 -26.77
N CYS A 76 22.80 1.13 -27.04
CA CYS A 76 24.23 1.41 -27.17
C CYS A 76 24.66 0.83 -28.52
N GLY A 77 24.72 1.69 -29.54
CA GLY A 77 25.12 1.33 -30.89
C GLY A 77 26.03 2.37 -31.50
N ALA A 78 27.27 2.43 -31.01
CA ALA A 78 28.39 3.06 -31.70
C ALA A 78 28.78 2.24 -32.93
N ALA A 79 29.07 2.91 -34.05
CA ALA A 79 30.29 2.78 -34.86
C ALA A 79 30.04 3.04 -36.36
N GLN A 80 30.69 4.13 -36.80
CA GLN A 80 31.33 4.39 -38.11
C GLN A 80 30.47 4.50 -39.37
#